data_AF-A0A069D7E4-F1
#
_entry.id   AF-A0A069D7E4-F1
#
_cell.length_a   1.000
_cell.length_b   1.000
_cell.length_c   1.000
_cell.angle_alpha   90.00
_cell.angle_beta   90.00
_cell.angle_gamma   90.00
#
_symmetry.space_group_name_H-M   'P 1'
#
loop_
_entity.id
_entity.type
_entity.pdbx_description
1 polymer ?
#
loop_
_entity_poly.entity_id
_entity_poly.type
_entity_poly.pdbx_seq_one_letter_code
_entity_poly.pdbx_strand_id
1 'polypeptide(L)'
;MRGKNSWAVFLCILLISSMIPSNMKKMEAAPIIFEAENGVLTGVDVMTQFQGYSGTGYVGGFDAQNDKLSIQVSVPYTGLYNLGIGYQAPHGTKNTSLVLGGISQGEITLHETTNFGEVDAGKIMLQAGTTEISFISNWGWYYIDYVRLERAPDPPPHQINAALVNPDASSEAESLYNYLKSEYGQHILSGQQTLADANWIHSTLGKKPAVLGLDLMDYSPSRTERGTVSSDIEHAIEWDAGGGIVTFAWHWNAPKDLIDQPGKEWWRGFYTEATTFDIEYAMSHPDSQDYQLLIRDMDAIAVQLKRLQQENIPVLWRPLHEAEGGWFWWGAKGPEPAKELYRLMYDRFTNFHGLDNLIWVWNSENAAWYPGDQYVDIISVDSYPGAGNYGPVSSRYENLKTLVNDQKIIALTENGPIPDPDLLQAYHADWSWFVTWSGEFIRDGIQNSTQHLTKVYNSPYVITLDELPDWKNDY
;
A
#
# COMPACT_ATOMS: atom_id res chain seq x y z
N MET A 1 -11.67 81.77 44.74
CA MET A 1 -10.73 82.32 43.73
C MET A 1 -10.34 81.19 42.77
N ARG A 2 -10.56 81.42 41.47
CA ARG A 2 -10.07 80.68 40.29
C ARG A 2 -10.31 79.17 40.23
N GLY A 3 -11.25 78.78 39.37
CA GLY A 3 -11.48 77.38 38.98
C GLY A 3 -10.55 76.89 37.86
N LYS A 4 -10.77 75.64 37.45
CA LYS A 4 -10.73 75.15 36.05
C LYS A 4 -11.27 73.72 35.97
N ASN A 5 -12.07 73.50 34.94
CA ASN A 5 -12.73 72.26 34.52
C ASN A 5 -11.75 71.22 33.96
N SER A 6 -12.10 69.93 34.08
CA SER A 6 -11.73 68.82 33.17
C SER A 6 -12.67 67.66 33.49
N TRP A 7 -13.85 67.52 32.87
CA TRP A 7 -14.14 66.88 31.57
C TRP A 7 -13.35 65.58 31.33
N ALA A 8 -14.02 64.47 31.66
CA ALA A 8 -13.64 63.12 31.29
C ALA A 8 -13.78 62.97 29.76
N VAL A 9 -12.69 62.58 29.10
CA VAL A 9 -12.68 62.22 27.69
C VAL A 9 -12.67 60.69 27.61
N PHE A 10 -13.76 60.13 27.09
CA PHE A 10 -13.85 58.76 26.63
C PHE A 10 -12.86 58.56 25.48
N LEU A 11 -11.89 57.66 25.67
CA LEU A 11 -10.99 57.23 24.60
C LEU A 11 -11.71 56.12 23.79
N CYS A 12 -12.28 56.47 22.64
CA CYS A 12 -12.68 55.49 21.64
C CYS A 12 -11.43 54.82 21.06
N ILE A 13 -11.19 53.56 21.44
CA ILE A 13 -10.23 52.70 20.75
C ILE A 13 -10.90 52.23 19.46
N LEU A 14 -10.54 52.88 18.34
CA LEU A 14 -10.79 52.38 17.00
C LEU A 14 -9.94 51.10 16.82
N LEU A 15 -10.58 49.94 17.01
CA LEU A 15 -10.08 48.66 16.51
C LEU A 15 -10.14 48.71 14.99
N ILE A 16 -9.00 49.04 14.37
CA ILE A 16 -8.79 48.79 12.94
C ILE A 16 -8.70 47.28 12.79
N SER A 17 -9.85 46.65 12.50
CA SER A 17 -9.90 45.30 11.97
C SER A 17 -9.18 45.33 10.63
N SER A 18 -7.91 44.91 10.62
CA SER A 18 -7.24 44.53 9.39
C SER A 18 -7.96 43.29 8.87
N MET A 19 -8.90 43.49 7.96
CA MET A 19 -9.35 42.44 7.07
C MET A 19 -8.13 41.96 6.28
N ILE A 20 -7.49 40.90 6.78
CA ILE A 20 -6.61 40.07 5.96
C ILE A 20 -7.56 39.32 5.02
N PRO A 21 -7.51 39.55 3.69
CA PRO A 21 -8.30 38.75 2.78
C PRO A 21 -7.86 37.30 2.92
N SER A 22 -8.76 36.40 3.30
CA SER A 22 -8.54 34.95 3.43
C SER A 22 -8.44 34.25 2.07
N ASN A 23 -7.82 34.90 1.08
CA ASN A 23 -7.58 34.39 -0.26
C ASN A 23 -6.08 34.47 -0.57
N MET A 24 -5.25 33.86 0.28
CA MET A 24 -4.03 33.26 -0.25
C MET A 24 -4.45 31.94 -0.90
N LYS A 25 -4.75 31.99 -2.21
CA LYS A 25 -4.48 30.82 -3.05
C LYS A 25 -3.05 30.40 -2.69
N LYS A 26 -2.83 29.16 -2.20
CA LYS A 26 -1.48 28.58 -2.16
C LYS A 26 -0.94 28.79 -3.58
N MET A 27 0.01 29.71 -3.77
CA MET A 27 0.70 29.82 -5.05
C MET A 27 1.45 28.50 -5.17
N GLU A 28 0.97 27.61 -6.04
CA GLU A 28 1.78 26.48 -6.49
C GLU A 28 3.10 27.05 -6.99
N ALA A 29 4.20 26.60 -6.41
CA ALA A 29 5.51 27.05 -6.81
C ALA A 29 5.73 26.59 -8.25
N ALA A 30 6.07 27.52 -9.15
CA ALA A 30 6.36 27.18 -10.53
C ALA A 30 7.45 26.09 -10.59
N PRO A 31 7.36 25.15 -11.55
CA PRO A 31 8.37 24.11 -11.71
C PRO A 31 9.75 24.75 -11.91
N ILE A 32 10.76 24.16 -11.26
CA ILE A 32 12.17 24.57 -11.35
C ILE A 32 12.88 23.58 -12.27
N ILE A 33 13.52 24.08 -13.33
CA ILE A 33 14.26 23.26 -14.29
C ILE A 33 15.76 23.41 -14.02
N PHE A 34 16.46 22.27 -13.98
CA PHE A 34 17.91 22.17 -13.87
C PHE A 34 18.45 21.46 -15.10
N GLU A 35 19.10 22.21 -15.98
CA GLU A 35 19.62 21.70 -17.25
C GLU A 35 20.78 20.73 -17.01
N ALA A 36 20.77 19.59 -17.71
CA ALA A 36 21.70 18.49 -17.51
C ALA A 36 23.14 18.87 -17.85
N GLU A 37 23.35 19.72 -18.87
CA GLU A 37 24.67 20.15 -19.32
C GLU A 37 25.42 21.03 -18.30
N ASN A 38 24.73 21.52 -17.26
CA ASN A 38 25.34 22.21 -16.12
C ASN A 38 25.77 21.26 -14.99
N GLY A 39 25.51 19.95 -15.14
CA GLY A 39 25.87 18.92 -14.17
C GLY A 39 27.35 18.55 -14.19
N VAL A 40 27.76 17.81 -13.17
CA VAL A 40 29.07 17.16 -13.10
C VAL A 40 29.00 15.87 -13.91
N LEU A 41 29.90 15.76 -14.89
CA LEU A 41 29.96 14.66 -15.85
C LEU A 41 31.08 13.68 -15.49
N THR A 42 30.78 12.39 -15.47
CA THR A 42 31.76 11.31 -15.27
C THR A 42 31.55 10.26 -16.36
N GLY A 43 32.44 10.19 -17.35
CA GLY A 43 32.31 9.25 -18.47
C GLY A 43 31.23 9.61 -19.51
N VAL A 44 30.55 10.75 -19.32
CA VAL A 44 29.49 11.27 -20.21
C VAL A 44 29.86 12.65 -20.74
N ASP A 45 29.21 13.09 -21.82
CA ASP A 45 29.51 14.34 -22.51
C ASP A 45 28.26 15.18 -22.80
N VAL A 46 28.43 16.50 -22.85
CA VAL A 46 27.42 17.41 -23.40
C VAL A 46 27.36 17.26 -24.91
N MET A 47 26.16 17.13 -25.45
CA MET A 47 25.87 16.94 -26.86
C MET A 47 24.81 17.94 -27.34
N THR A 48 24.81 18.24 -28.63
CA THR A 48 23.89 19.21 -29.26
C THR A 48 23.38 18.73 -30.62
N GLN A 49 23.48 17.43 -30.89
CA GLN A 49 23.26 16.86 -32.23
C GLN A 49 21.77 16.68 -32.55
N PHE A 50 20.99 16.23 -31.56
CA PHE A 50 19.53 16.16 -31.67
C PHE A 50 18.89 17.54 -31.52
N GLN A 51 17.64 17.69 -31.96
CA GLN A 51 16.88 18.92 -31.86
C GLN A 51 15.80 18.76 -30.78
N GLY A 52 15.34 19.88 -30.20
CA GLY A 52 14.23 19.89 -29.25
C GLY A 52 14.62 19.77 -27.77
N TYR A 53 15.92 19.82 -27.45
CA TYR A 53 16.44 19.91 -26.08
C TYR A 53 16.24 21.33 -25.50
N SER A 54 16.23 21.46 -24.17
CA SER A 54 16.21 22.75 -23.45
C SER A 54 17.62 23.29 -23.18
N GLY A 55 17.71 24.53 -22.71
CA GLY A 55 19.02 25.13 -22.44
C GLY A 55 19.92 25.22 -23.67
N THR A 56 21.13 24.69 -23.52
CA THR A 56 22.26 24.80 -24.47
C THR A 56 22.76 23.45 -24.99
N GLY A 57 22.28 22.35 -24.44
CA GLY A 57 22.61 20.99 -24.86
C GLY A 57 21.87 19.97 -24.02
N TYR A 58 22.32 18.73 -24.10
CA TYR A 58 21.86 17.61 -23.27
C TYR A 58 23.05 16.70 -22.98
N VAL A 59 22.94 15.80 -22.03
CA VAL A 59 24.01 14.87 -21.66
C VAL A 59 23.74 13.48 -22.25
N GLY A 60 24.74 12.93 -22.93
CA GLY A 60 24.73 11.57 -23.50
C GLY A 60 26.04 10.84 -23.25
N GLY A 61 26.19 9.67 -23.87
CA GLY A 61 27.41 8.85 -23.71
C GLY A 61 27.36 7.92 -22.50
N PHE A 62 26.17 7.58 -22.00
CA PHE A 62 26.00 6.50 -21.02
C PHE A 62 26.20 5.15 -21.71
N ASP A 63 27.44 4.70 -21.89
CA ASP A 63 27.78 3.47 -22.63
C ASP A 63 28.70 2.50 -21.87
N ALA A 64 29.30 2.95 -20.77
CA ALA A 64 30.05 2.17 -19.82
C ALA A 64 29.36 2.09 -18.45
N GLN A 65 29.78 1.07 -17.69
CA GLN A 65 29.34 0.90 -16.31
C GLN A 65 29.92 2.04 -15.45
N ASN A 66 29.07 2.66 -14.63
CA ASN A 66 29.37 3.80 -13.76
C ASN A 66 29.47 5.18 -14.45
N ASP A 67 29.20 5.28 -15.75
CA ASP A 67 28.98 6.60 -16.37
C ASP A 67 27.87 7.33 -15.61
N LYS A 68 28.11 8.60 -15.29
CA LYS A 68 27.29 9.33 -14.33
C LYS A 68 27.14 10.79 -14.70
N LEU A 69 25.90 11.26 -14.65
CA LEU A 69 25.53 12.67 -14.58
C LEU A 69 25.14 13.00 -13.13
N SER A 70 25.64 14.09 -12.56
CA SER A 70 25.22 14.58 -11.23
C SER A 70 24.83 16.05 -11.31
N ILE A 71 23.56 16.35 -11.03
CA ILE A 71 22.96 17.68 -11.09
C ILE A 71 22.75 18.19 -9.67
N GLN A 72 23.27 19.37 -9.35
CA GLN A 72 22.97 20.04 -8.10
C GLN A 72 21.64 20.78 -8.22
N VAL A 73 20.63 20.28 -7.53
CA VAL A 73 19.29 20.90 -7.50
C VAL A 73 19.12 21.69 -6.22
N SER A 74 18.53 22.88 -6.32
CA SER A 74 18.27 23.74 -5.15
C SER A 74 16.80 24.05 -5.02
N VAL A 75 16.19 23.69 -3.89
CA VAL A 75 14.78 23.97 -3.62
C VAL A 75 14.61 24.94 -2.46
N PRO A 76 13.60 25.84 -2.50
CA PRO A 76 13.41 26.85 -1.47
C PRO A 76 12.77 26.32 -0.17
N TYR A 77 12.12 25.15 -0.23
CA TYR A 77 11.37 24.58 0.89
C TYR A 77 11.63 23.08 1.02
N THR A 78 11.63 22.59 2.26
CA THR A 78 11.60 21.14 2.50
C THR A 78 10.21 20.60 2.12
N GLY A 79 10.16 19.45 1.45
CA GLY A 79 8.93 18.76 1.11
C GLY A 79 9.08 17.77 -0.05
N LEU A 80 7.97 17.17 -0.45
CA LEU A 80 7.91 16.34 -1.65
C LEU A 80 7.91 17.20 -2.91
N TYR A 81 8.63 16.73 -3.91
CA TYR A 81 8.67 17.31 -5.25
C TYR A 81 8.36 16.22 -6.28
N ASN A 82 7.47 16.51 -7.22
CA ASN A 82 7.32 15.73 -8.44
C ASN A 82 8.61 15.91 -9.26
N LEU A 83 9.22 14.80 -9.64
CA LEU A 83 10.44 14.73 -10.44
C LEU A 83 10.07 14.43 -11.89
N GLY A 84 10.24 15.40 -12.77
CA GLY A 84 10.23 15.19 -14.21
C GLY A 84 11.66 15.04 -14.73
N ILE A 85 11.88 14.11 -15.67
CA ILE A 85 13.15 13.98 -16.37
C ILE A 85 12.91 14.25 -17.85
N GLY A 86 13.50 15.33 -18.36
CA GLY A 86 13.61 15.57 -19.79
C GLY A 86 14.62 14.58 -20.39
N TYR A 87 14.21 13.79 -21.37
CA TYR A 87 15.06 12.74 -21.92
C TYR A 87 14.72 12.40 -23.38
N GLN A 88 15.64 11.67 -24.01
CA GLN A 88 15.41 11.00 -25.29
C GLN A 88 15.99 9.58 -25.23
N ALA A 89 15.25 8.58 -25.71
CA ALA A 89 15.70 7.18 -25.78
C ALA A 89 15.43 6.60 -27.18
N PRO A 90 16.24 6.97 -28.20
CA PRO A 90 15.98 6.62 -29.59
C PRO A 90 16.34 5.16 -29.95
N HIS A 91 16.81 4.38 -28.98
CA HIS A 91 17.29 3.00 -29.17
C HIS A 91 16.41 1.99 -28.43
N GLY A 92 15.12 2.27 -28.27
CA GLY A 92 14.19 1.47 -27.46
C GLY A 92 14.19 1.87 -25.99
N THR A 93 13.25 1.34 -25.21
CA THR A 93 13.15 1.55 -23.76
C THR A 93 14.46 1.24 -23.03
N LYS A 94 14.82 2.06 -22.03
CA LYS A 94 16.02 1.95 -21.21
C LYS A 94 15.72 2.15 -19.73
N ASN A 95 16.65 1.74 -18.87
CA ASN A 95 16.66 2.10 -17.45
C ASN A 95 17.89 2.94 -17.10
N THR A 96 17.71 3.89 -16.20
CA THR A 96 18.77 4.65 -15.52
C THR A 96 18.63 4.47 -14.01
N SER A 97 19.75 4.45 -13.27
CA SER A 97 19.70 4.38 -11.81
C SER A 97 19.67 5.80 -11.23
N LEU A 98 18.69 6.08 -10.38
CA LEU A 98 18.53 7.36 -9.71
C LEU A 98 19.19 7.31 -8.33
N VAL A 99 20.00 8.32 -8.00
CA VAL A 99 20.62 8.49 -6.69
C VAL A 99 20.34 9.89 -6.20
N LEU A 100 19.87 10.01 -4.95
CA LEU A 100 19.58 11.29 -4.30
C LEU A 100 20.46 11.45 -3.06
N GLY A 101 21.32 12.47 -3.03
CA GLY A 101 22.21 12.73 -1.90
C GLY A 101 23.13 11.55 -1.55
N GLY A 102 23.52 10.74 -2.55
CA GLY A 102 24.31 9.53 -2.36
C GLY A 102 23.53 8.26 -1.99
N ILE A 103 22.20 8.36 -1.84
CA ILE A 103 21.32 7.22 -1.52
C ILE A 103 20.58 6.79 -2.80
N SER A 104 20.72 5.52 -3.17
CA SER A 104 19.99 4.94 -4.31
C SER A 104 18.48 5.05 -4.11
N GLN A 105 17.77 5.54 -5.13
CA GLN A 105 16.31 5.66 -5.17
C GLN A 105 15.67 4.59 -6.08
N GLY A 106 16.49 3.72 -6.70
CA GLY A 106 16.04 2.68 -7.63
C GLY A 106 16.28 3.05 -9.10
N GLU A 107 15.53 2.41 -9.98
CA GLU A 107 15.65 2.58 -11.43
C GLU A 107 14.46 3.38 -11.99
N ILE A 108 14.74 4.25 -12.96
CA ILE A 108 13.72 4.93 -13.74
C ILE A 108 13.70 4.35 -15.15
N THR A 109 12.52 3.92 -15.59
CA THR A 109 12.28 3.45 -16.94
C THR A 109 12.06 4.64 -17.88
N LEU A 110 12.91 4.74 -18.88
CA LEU A 110 12.87 5.69 -19.98
C LEU A 110 12.28 4.99 -21.20
N HIS A 111 10.99 5.20 -21.48
CA HIS A 111 10.31 4.59 -22.62
C HIS A 111 10.91 5.06 -23.96
N GLU A 112 10.80 4.24 -25.00
CA GLU A 112 11.32 4.61 -26.32
C GLU A 112 10.71 5.92 -26.83
N THR A 113 11.58 6.86 -27.20
CA THR A 113 11.18 8.16 -27.77
C THR A 113 12.11 8.56 -28.90
N THR A 114 11.55 9.13 -29.97
CA THR A 114 12.32 9.66 -31.10
C THR A 114 12.67 11.13 -30.95
N ASN A 115 11.90 11.89 -30.17
CA ASN A 115 12.15 13.29 -29.82
C ASN A 115 12.31 13.43 -28.31
N PHE A 116 12.90 14.53 -27.84
CA PHE A 116 12.90 14.86 -26.42
C PHE A 116 11.46 14.93 -25.89
N GLY A 117 11.26 14.30 -24.74
CA GLY A 117 10.01 14.31 -23.97
C GLY A 117 10.32 14.28 -22.49
N GLU A 118 9.28 14.30 -21.66
CA GLU A 118 9.41 14.19 -20.22
C GLU A 118 8.84 12.84 -19.76
N VAL A 119 9.52 12.18 -18.83
CA VAL A 119 8.95 11.09 -18.04
C VAL A 119 8.68 11.60 -16.62
N ASP A 120 7.53 11.22 -16.07
CA ASP A 120 7.26 11.36 -14.64
C ASP A 120 8.07 10.28 -13.90
N ALA A 121 9.07 10.72 -13.14
CA ALA A 121 9.95 9.87 -12.36
C ALA A 121 9.52 9.78 -10.89
N GLY A 122 8.26 10.12 -10.59
CA GLY A 122 7.65 10.01 -9.27
C GLY A 122 7.94 11.19 -8.35
N LYS A 123 7.76 10.97 -7.05
CA LYS A 123 7.98 11.99 -6.01
C LYS A 123 9.29 11.72 -5.28
N ILE A 124 10.05 12.78 -4.99
CA ILE A 124 11.25 12.74 -4.14
C ILE A 124 11.13 13.72 -2.98
N MET A 125 11.58 13.30 -1.80
CA MET A 125 11.69 14.19 -0.64
C MET A 125 12.97 15.02 -0.73
N LEU A 126 12.85 16.35 -0.69
CA LEU A 126 13.98 17.26 -0.71
C LEU A 126 13.97 18.15 0.52
N GLN A 127 15.16 18.45 1.04
CA GLN A 127 15.36 19.48 2.05
C GLN A 127 15.58 20.84 1.39
N ALA A 128 15.14 21.92 2.04
CA ALA A 128 15.46 23.28 1.59
C ALA A 128 16.98 23.45 1.46
N GLY A 129 17.43 24.04 0.35
CA GLY A 129 18.83 24.14 -0.01
C GLY A 129 19.19 23.21 -1.18
N THR A 130 20.46 22.83 -1.26
CA THR A 130 21.03 22.11 -2.39
C THR A 130 21.20 20.62 -2.09
N THR A 131 20.73 19.78 -3.00
CA THR A 131 20.89 18.33 -2.98
C THR A 131 21.41 17.86 -4.34
N GLU A 132 22.23 16.81 -4.36
CA GLU A 132 22.69 16.19 -5.60
C GLU A 132 21.69 15.13 -6.07
N ILE A 133 21.24 15.22 -7.32
CA ILE A 133 20.54 14.15 -8.05
C ILE A 133 21.50 13.58 -9.08
N SER A 134 21.78 12.29 -9.01
CA SER A 134 22.62 11.59 -9.99
C SER A 134 21.85 10.55 -10.78
N PHE A 135 22.21 10.45 -12.05
CA PHE A 135 21.81 9.39 -12.97
C PHE A 135 23.04 8.56 -13.30
N ILE A 136 23.00 7.28 -12.95
CA ILE A 136 24.09 6.33 -13.23
C ILE A 136 23.64 5.41 -14.39
N SER A 137 24.54 5.21 -15.34
CA SER A 137 24.37 4.27 -16.45
C SER A 137 23.96 2.90 -15.93
N ASN A 138 22.87 2.40 -16.50
CA ASN A 138 22.37 1.06 -16.29
C ASN A 138 22.25 0.38 -17.66
N TRP A 139 21.09 0.47 -18.34
CA TRP A 139 21.01 -0.05 -19.71
C TRP A 139 21.76 0.84 -20.73
N GLY A 140 22.02 2.09 -20.36
CA GLY A 140 22.76 3.07 -21.17
C GLY A 140 22.01 3.53 -22.42
N TRP A 141 22.71 4.19 -23.35
CA TRP A 141 22.21 4.58 -24.69
C TRP A 141 20.94 5.45 -24.67
N TYR A 142 20.86 6.35 -23.71
CA TYR A 142 19.85 7.40 -23.58
C TYR A 142 20.51 8.77 -23.39
N TYR A 143 19.69 9.82 -23.47
CA TYR A 143 20.10 11.20 -23.33
C TYR A 143 19.24 11.89 -22.28
N ILE A 144 19.85 12.68 -21.39
CA ILE A 144 19.16 13.44 -20.35
C ILE A 144 19.31 14.93 -20.66
N ASP A 145 18.19 15.63 -20.76
CA ASP A 145 18.06 17.04 -21.10
C ASP A 145 18.02 17.91 -19.84
N TYR A 146 17.10 17.61 -18.92
CA TYR A 146 16.95 18.36 -17.68
C TYR A 146 16.29 17.54 -16.58
N VAL A 147 16.38 18.07 -15.36
CA VAL A 147 15.54 17.68 -14.22
C VAL A 147 14.55 18.80 -13.93
N ARG A 148 13.26 18.46 -13.89
CA ARG A 148 12.19 19.36 -13.48
C ARG A 148 11.72 18.98 -12.08
N LEU A 149 11.70 19.95 -11.18
CA LEU A 149 11.18 19.79 -9.83
C LEU A 149 9.99 20.70 -9.62
N GLU A 150 8.87 20.12 -9.23
CA GLU A 150 7.66 20.86 -8.88
C GLU A 150 7.22 20.46 -7.49
N ARG A 151 7.07 21.42 -6.57
CA ARG A 151 6.68 21.11 -5.19
C ARG A 151 5.31 20.44 -5.24
N ALA A 152 5.22 19.21 -4.74
CA ALA A 152 3.95 18.53 -4.60
C ALA A 152 3.11 19.30 -3.55
N PRO A 153 1.85 19.62 -3.84
CA PRO A 153 0.95 20.14 -2.82
C PRO A 153 0.76 19.07 -1.73
N ASP A 154 0.56 19.51 -0.50
CA ASP A 154 0.13 18.60 0.56
C ASP A 154 -1.19 17.94 0.11
N PRO A 155 -1.36 16.62 0.26
CA PRO A 155 -2.54 15.93 -0.23
C PRO A 155 -3.80 16.49 0.46
N PRO A 156 -4.94 16.57 -0.25
CA PRO A 156 -6.21 16.88 0.39
C PRO A 156 -6.59 15.76 1.38
N PRO A 157 -7.48 16.04 2.34
CA PRO A 157 -8.05 14.99 3.19
C PRO A 157 -8.72 13.89 2.37
N HIS A 158 -8.58 12.64 2.81
CA HIS A 158 -9.20 11.48 2.17
C HIS A 158 -10.72 11.58 2.11
N GLN A 159 -11.33 11.02 1.07
CA GLN A 159 -12.77 11.06 0.83
C GLN A 159 -13.42 9.69 1.05
N ILE A 160 -13.06 9.03 2.15
CA ILE A 160 -13.48 7.66 2.44
C ILE A 160 -15.00 7.56 2.56
N ASN A 161 -15.56 6.54 1.91
CA ASN A 161 -16.99 6.25 1.92
C ASN A 161 -17.55 6.19 3.35
N ALA A 162 -18.80 6.64 3.49
CA ALA A 162 -19.43 6.77 4.80
C ALA A 162 -19.69 5.40 5.46
N ALA A 163 -20.09 4.40 4.68
CA ALA A 163 -20.57 3.11 5.15
C ALA A 163 -19.87 1.95 4.41
N LEU A 164 -19.93 0.77 5.03
CA LEU A 164 -19.54 -0.51 4.43
C LEU A 164 -20.46 -0.87 3.24
N VAL A 165 -19.97 -1.72 2.34
CA VAL A 165 -20.72 -2.18 1.16
C VAL A 165 -21.89 -3.10 1.53
N ASN A 166 -21.81 -3.78 2.68
CA ASN A 166 -22.92 -4.51 3.26
C ASN A 166 -23.83 -3.53 4.03
N PRO A 167 -25.06 -3.25 3.57
CA PRO A 167 -25.98 -2.35 4.27
C PRO A 167 -26.51 -2.91 5.59
N ASP A 168 -26.38 -4.23 5.79
CA ASP A 168 -26.78 -4.93 7.01
C ASP A 168 -25.56 -5.29 7.87
N ALA A 169 -24.45 -4.54 7.76
CA ALA A 169 -23.25 -4.79 8.56
C ALA A 169 -23.55 -4.73 10.08
N SER A 170 -22.90 -5.63 10.83
CA SER A 170 -22.99 -5.65 12.29
C SER A 170 -22.42 -4.37 12.90
N SER A 171 -22.90 -3.99 14.09
CA SER A 171 -22.43 -2.82 14.83
C SER A 171 -20.91 -2.83 15.02
N GLU A 172 -20.33 -4.00 15.29
CA GLU A 172 -18.91 -4.16 15.54
C GLU A 172 -18.09 -3.99 14.27
N ALA A 173 -18.62 -4.40 13.10
CA ALA A 173 -17.97 -4.16 11.81
C ALA A 173 -18.02 -2.68 11.42
N GLU A 174 -19.17 -2.01 11.62
CA GLU A 174 -19.29 -0.56 11.41
C GLU A 174 -18.35 0.22 12.33
N SER A 175 -18.27 -0.19 13.60
CA SER A 175 -17.42 0.42 14.62
C SER A 175 -15.92 0.28 14.27
N LEU A 176 -15.48 -0.91 13.87
CA LEU A 176 -14.12 -1.13 13.36
C LEU A 176 -13.84 -0.27 12.12
N TYR A 177 -14.77 -0.20 11.16
CA TYR A 177 -14.59 0.62 9.96
C TYR A 177 -14.49 2.11 10.29
N ASN A 178 -15.29 2.61 11.23
CA ASN A 178 -15.24 3.99 11.71
C ASN A 178 -13.94 4.31 12.43
N TYR A 179 -13.45 3.39 13.25
CA TYR A 179 -12.15 3.52 13.89
C TYR A 179 -11.02 3.60 12.86
N LEU A 180 -10.98 2.67 11.90
CA LEU A 180 -9.98 2.69 10.82
C LEU A 180 -10.02 4.00 10.03
N LYS A 181 -11.22 4.51 9.73
CA LYS A 181 -11.39 5.82 9.07
C LYS A 181 -10.87 6.99 9.90
N SER A 182 -11.02 6.94 11.21
CA SER A 182 -10.56 8.01 12.10
C SER A 182 -9.04 8.10 12.16
N GLU A 183 -8.35 6.96 12.03
CA GLU A 183 -6.88 6.86 12.06
C GLU A 183 -6.25 6.98 10.68
N TYR A 184 -7.02 6.77 9.59
CA TYR A 184 -6.52 6.80 8.22
C TYR A 184 -5.95 8.18 7.83
N GLY A 185 -4.67 8.22 7.43
CA GLY A 185 -3.93 9.47 7.18
C GLY A 185 -3.26 10.07 8.41
N GLN A 186 -3.50 9.54 9.61
CA GLN A 186 -2.93 10.05 10.87
C GLN A 186 -1.95 9.08 11.52
N HIS A 187 -2.27 7.78 11.45
CA HIS A 187 -1.45 6.70 12.00
C HIS A 187 -1.52 5.47 11.11
N ILE A 188 -0.59 4.54 11.34
CA ILE A 188 -0.61 3.19 10.78
C ILE A 188 -0.74 2.17 11.90
N LEU A 189 -1.66 1.22 11.78
CA LEU A 189 -1.79 0.14 12.75
C LEU A 189 -0.72 -0.93 12.49
N SER A 190 -0.04 -1.35 13.55
CA SER A 190 0.92 -2.45 13.48
C SER A 190 0.22 -3.79 13.32
N GLY A 191 0.75 -4.68 12.49
CA GLY A 191 0.17 -6.01 12.31
C GLY A 191 1.20 -7.09 12.03
N GLN A 192 0.83 -8.32 12.39
CA GLN A 192 1.69 -9.50 12.27
C GLN A 192 0.88 -10.73 11.88
N GLN A 193 1.40 -11.51 10.93
CA GLN A 193 0.87 -12.84 10.61
C GLN A 193 1.25 -13.84 11.71
N THR A 194 0.26 -14.60 12.19
CA THR A 194 0.29 -15.63 13.24
C THR A 194 0.43 -15.12 14.68
N LEU A 195 -0.29 -15.78 15.59
CA LEU A 195 -0.22 -15.50 17.03
C LEU A 195 1.16 -15.79 17.61
N ALA A 196 1.86 -16.81 17.07
CA ALA A 196 3.18 -17.18 17.52
C ALA A 196 4.20 -16.06 17.27
N ASP A 197 4.14 -15.40 16.11
CA ASP A 197 5.02 -14.27 15.78
C ASP A 197 4.64 -13.00 16.54
N ALA A 198 3.34 -12.72 16.71
CA ALA A 198 2.88 -11.61 17.55
C ALA A 198 3.40 -11.73 19.00
N ASN A 199 3.38 -12.95 19.55
CA ASN A 199 3.94 -13.23 20.88
C ASN A 199 5.48 -13.15 20.92
N TRP A 200 6.16 -13.48 19.81
CA TRP A 200 7.61 -13.28 19.70
C TRP A 200 7.98 -11.78 19.68
N ILE A 201 7.20 -10.94 18.99
CA ILE A 201 7.38 -9.48 19.03
C ILE A 201 7.23 -8.99 20.47
N HIS A 202 6.20 -9.44 21.19
CA HIS A 202 5.99 -9.06 22.58
C HIS A 202 7.16 -9.47 23.50
N SER A 203 7.68 -10.70 23.36
CA SER A 203 8.80 -11.14 24.19
C SER A 203 10.13 -10.44 23.86
N THR A 204 10.26 -9.91 22.63
CA THR A 204 11.49 -9.27 22.14
C THR A 204 11.48 -7.76 22.34
N LEU A 205 10.35 -7.10 22.10
CA LEU A 205 10.22 -5.63 22.06
C LEU A 205 9.33 -5.07 23.20
N GLY A 206 8.57 -5.91 23.91
CA GLY A 206 7.64 -5.48 24.95
C GLY A 206 6.34 -4.86 24.42
N LYS A 207 6.08 -4.95 23.11
CA LYS A 207 4.89 -4.42 22.43
C LYS A 207 4.17 -5.54 21.67
N LYS A 208 2.85 -5.45 21.51
CA LYS A 208 2.06 -6.36 20.67
C LYS A 208 1.52 -5.60 19.45
N PRO A 209 1.46 -6.22 18.27
CA PRO A 209 0.82 -5.59 17.11
C PRO A 209 -0.66 -5.29 17.41
N ALA A 210 -1.26 -4.29 16.78
CA ALA A 210 -2.70 -4.01 16.88
C ALA A 210 -3.54 -5.05 16.11
N VAL A 211 -3.06 -5.47 14.94
CA VAL A 211 -3.75 -6.38 14.01
C VAL A 211 -3.09 -7.76 13.99
N LEU A 212 -3.88 -8.82 14.18
CA LEU A 212 -3.43 -10.20 14.02
C LEU A 212 -3.90 -10.77 12.68
N GLY A 213 -2.94 -11.18 11.85
CA GLY A 213 -3.19 -11.90 10.60
C GLY A 213 -3.28 -13.40 10.82
N LEU A 214 -4.33 -14.01 10.28
CA LEU A 214 -4.68 -15.42 10.42
C LEU A 214 -5.10 -16.02 9.07
N ASP A 215 -5.24 -17.35 8.99
CA ASP A 215 -5.52 -18.01 7.72
C ASP A 215 -6.53 -19.15 7.86
N LEU A 216 -7.54 -19.16 6.98
CA LEU A 216 -8.52 -20.24 6.93
C LEU A 216 -8.06 -21.43 6.07
N MET A 217 -6.81 -21.44 5.59
CA MET A 217 -6.19 -22.48 4.75
C MET A 217 -6.49 -23.90 5.24
N ASP A 218 -6.22 -24.19 6.53
CA ASP A 218 -6.37 -25.53 7.11
C ASP A 218 -7.83 -25.94 7.37
N TYR A 219 -8.80 -25.05 7.14
CA TYR A 219 -10.24 -25.37 7.11
C TYR A 219 -10.77 -25.72 5.71
N SER A 220 -9.99 -25.54 4.64
CA SER A 220 -10.39 -25.98 3.30
C SER A 220 -10.73 -27.48 3.29
N PRO A 221 -11.91 -27.90 2.77
CA PRO A 221 -12.30 -29.31 2.75
C PRO A 221 -11.24 -30.24 2.15
N SER A 222 -10.61 -29.86 1.05
CA SER A 222 -9.53 -30.64 0.41
C SER A 222 -8.30 -30.91 1.29
N ARG A 223 -8.08 -30.08 2.33
CA ARG A 223 -7.03 -30.28 3.34
C ARG A 223 -7.55 -31.04 4.56
N THR A 224 -8.75 -30.71 5.04
CA THR A 224 -9.35 -31.41 6.20
C THR A 224 -9.63 -32.89 5.91
N GLU A 225 -10.00 -33.23 4.66
CA GLU A 225 -10.10 -34.61 4.15
C GLU A 225 -8.78 -35.40 4.28
N ARG A 226 -7.65 -34.68 4.40
CA ARG A 226 -6.30 -35.21 4.58
C ARG A 226 -5.76 -35.00 6.00
N GLY A 227 -6.62 -34.60 6.93
CA GLY A 227 -6.35 -34.57 8.37
C GLY A 227 -5.76 -33.27 8.90
N THR A 228 -5.82 -32.16 8.16
CA THR A 228 -5.46 -30.86 8.73
C THR A 228 -6.40 -30.43 9.83
N VAL A 229 -5.87 -29.70 10.80
CA VAL A 229 -6.61 -29.07 11.89
C VAL A 229 -6.10 -27.65 12.03
N SER A 230 -6.99 -26.70 12.33
CA SER A 230 -6.65 -25.30 12.55
C SER A 230 -7.20 -24.82 13.89
N SER A 231 -6.45 -23.92 14.53
CA SER A 231 -6.83 -23.21 15.74
C SER A 231 -7.00 -21.70 15.50
N ASP A 232 -7.05 -21.25 14.23
CA ASP A 232 -7.02 -19.82 13.93
C ASP A 232 -8.30 -19.10 14.33
N ILE A 233 -9.45 -19.78 14.37
CA ILE A 233 -10.67 -19.22 14.96
C ILE A 233 -10.50 -19.00 16.46
N GLU A 234 -9.90 -19.94 17.18
CA GLU A 234 -9.61 -19.78 18.60
C GLU A 234 -8.58 -18.66 18.85
N HIS A 235 -7.56 -18.54 18.00
CA HIS A 235 -6.59 -17.44 18.08
C HIS A 235 -7.25 -16.07 17.84
N ALA A 236 -8.20 -15.97 16.90
CA ALA A 236 -8.96 -14.75 16.66
C ALA A 236 -9.78 -14.35 17.89
N ILE A 237 -10.49 -15.31 18.51
CA ILE A 237 -11.27 -15.08 19.73
C ILE A 237 -10.37 -14.64 20.89
N GLU A 238 -9.21 -15.27 21.07
CA GLU A 238 -8.23 -14.86 22.09
C GLU A 238 -7.73 -13.43 21.86
N TRP A 239 -7.44 -13.09 20.60
CA TRP A 239 -6.89 -11.79 20.25
C TRP A 239 -7.91 -10.65 20.42
N ASP A 240 -9.13 -10.86 19.94
CA ASP A 240 -10.24 -9.91 20.09
C ASP A 240 -10.60 -9.68 21.56
N ALA A 241 -10.58 -10.73 22.40
CA ALA A 241 -10.78 -10.60 23.84
C ALA A 241 -9.70 -9.71 24.51
N GLY A 242 -8.54 -9.54 23.88
CA GLY A 242 -7.49 -8.61 24.27
C GLY A 242 -7.65 -7.17 23.74
N GLY A 243 -8.74 -6.88 23.02
CA GLY A 243 -9.00 -5.61 22.34
C GLY A 243 -8.36 -5.50 20.95
N GLY A 244 -7.76 -6.58 20.44
CA GLY A 244 -7.05 -6.58 19.17
C GLY A 244 -7.98 -6.72 17.96
N ILE A 245 -7.48 -6.31 16.80
CA ILE A 245 -8.18 -6.43 15.51
C ILE A 245 -7.72 -7.70 14.80
N VAL A 246 -8.63 -8.39 14.10
CA VAL A 246 -8.30 -9.61 13.36
C VAL A 246 -8.49 -9.44 11.85
N THR A 247 -7.54 -9.96 11.08
CA THR A 247 -7.65 -10.09 9.62
C THR A 247 -7.42 -11.53 9.20
N PHE A 248 -8.23 -12.00 8.25
CA PHE A 248 -8.12 -13.34 7.71
C PHE A 248 -7.86 -13.29 6.21
N ALA A 249 -6.81 -13.99 5.81
CA ALA A 249 -6.66 -14.48 4.45
C ALA A 249 -7.24 -15.88 4.33
N TRP A 250 -7.32 -16.39 3.10
CA TRP A 250 -7.60 -17.79 2.84
C TRP A 250 -6.76 -18.29 1.68
N HIS A 251 -5.69 -19.02 2.01
CA HIS A 251 -4.99 -19.83 1.01
C HIS A 251 -5.89 -21.00 0.60
N TRP A 252 -6.84 -20.73 -0.28
CA TRP A 252 -7.86 -21.69 -0.67
C TRP A 252 -7.22 -22.86 -1.41
N ASN A 253 -7.08 -23.99 -0.74
CA ASN A 253 -6.55 -25.20 -1.37
C ASN A 253 -7.61 -25.77 -2.32
N ALA A 254 -7.30 -25.90 -3.62
CA ALA A 254 -8.28 -26.24 -4.65
C ALA A 254 -9.16 -27.45 -4.24
N PRO A 255 -10.46 -27.42 -4.51
CA PRO A 255 -11.40 -28.43 -3.99
C PRO A 255 -11.13 -29.84 -4.52
N LYS A 256 -10.55 -29.95 -5.72
CA LYS A 256 -10.19 -31.21 -6.40
C LYS A 256 -9.01 -30.99 -7.36
N ASP A 257 -8.66 -32.05 -8.09
CA ASP A 257 -7.64 -32.04 -9.14
C ASP A 257 -6.25 -31.60 -8.66
N LEU A 258 -5.95 -31.93 -7.39
CA LEU A 258 -4.61 -31.77 -6.81
C LEU A 258 -3.64 -32.76 -7.47
N ILE A 259 -2.49 -32.25 -7.91
CA ILE A 259 -1.49 -33.06 -8.63
C ILE A 259 -0.84 -34.08 -7.71
N ASP A 260 -0.50 -33.67 -6.48
CA ASP A 260 0.01 -34.52 -5.40
C ASP A 260 1.24 -35.37 -5.80
N GLN A 261 2.23 -34.71 -6.38
CA GLN A 261 3.53 -35.28 -6.79
C GLN A 261 4.68 -34.52 -6.12
N PRO A 262 5.93 -35.04 -6.10
CA PRO A 262 7.06 -34.33 -5.51
C PRO A 262 7.20 -32.89 -6.06
N GLY A 263 7.24 -31.90 -5.15
CA GLY A 263 7.24 -30.46 -5.47
C GLY A 263 5.85 -29.85 -5.75
N LYS A 264 4.81 -30.68 -5.76
CA LYS A 264 3.40 -30.32 -6.00
C LYS A 264 2.50 -31.10 -5.03
N GLU A 265 2.97 -31.23 -3.80
CA GLU A 265 2.27 -31.95 -2.74
C GLU A 265 0.87 -31.35 -2.54
N TRP A 266 -0.10 -32.18 -2.15
CA TRP A 266 -1.49 -31.73 -1.96
C TRP A 266 -1.68 -30.49 -1.07
N TRP A 267 -0.78 -30.27 -0.10
CA TRP A 267 -0.83 -29.14 0.82
C TRP A 267 -0.38 -27.83 0.19
N ARG A 268 0.17 -27.87 -1.03
CA ARG A 268 0.47 -26.74 -1.91
C ARG A 268 -0.69 -26.41 -2.85
N GLY A 269 -1.85 -27.07 -2.71
CA GLY A 269 -2.96 -27.07 -3.66
C GLY A 269 -3.66 -25.73 -3.89
N PHE A 270 -3.26 -24.67 -3.18
CA PHE A 270 -3.64 -23.30 -3.48
C PHE A 270 -2.83 -22.70 -4.65
N TYR A 271 -1.61 -23.20 -4.91
CA TYR A 271 -0.82 -22.78 -6.06
C TYR A 271 -1.34 -23.38 -7.37
N THR A 272 -1.37 -22.55 -8.42
CA THR A 272 -1.66 -22.94 -9.81
C THR A 272 -0.79 -24.11 -10.27
N GLU A 273 0.48 -24.17 -9.86
CA GLU A 273 1.37 -25.25 -10.26
C GLU A 273 1.02 -26.61 -9.65
N ALA A 274 0.23 -26.66 -8.58
CA ALA A 274 -0.05 -27.86 -7.78
C ALA A 274 -1.47 -28.43 -7.99
N THR A 275 -2.28 -27.81 -8.86
CA THR A 275 -3.63 -28.27 -9.22
C THR A 275 -3.88 -28.11 -10.72
N THR A 276 -4.79 -28.90 -11.28
CA THR A 276 -5.34 -28.68 -12.62
C THR A 276 -6.79 -28.20 -12.59
N PHE A 277 -7.28 -27.74 -11.43
CA PHE A 277 -8.63 -27.21 -11.28
C PHE A 277 -8.85 -25.99 -12.19
N ASP A 278 -9.93 -26.02 -12.98
CA ASP A 278 -10.23 -24.99 -13.97
C ASP A 278 -11.36 -24.07 -13.49
N ILE A 279 -10.97 -22.93 -12.92
CA ILE A 279 -11.93 -21.95 -12.40
C ILE A 279 -12.82 -21.34 -13.51
N GLU A 280 -12.31 -21.16 -14.72
CA GLU A 280 -13.12 -20.65 -15.84
C GLU A 280 -14.21 -21.65 -16.21
N TYR A 281 -13.88 -22.95 -16.25
CA TYR A 281 -14.88 -23.99 -16.46
C TYR A 281 -15.92 -24.03 -15.34
N ALA A 282 -15.48 -24.00 -14.07
CA ALA A 282 -16.37 -24.01 -12.92
C ALA A 282 -17.36 -22.83 -12.95
N MET A 283 -16.88 -21.60 -13.18
CA MET A 283 -17.72 -20.41 -13.21
C MET A 283 -18.70 -20.40 -14.40
N SER A 284 -18.30 -20.93 -15.56
CA SER A 284 -19.16 -21.00 -16.75
C SER A 284 -20.18 -22.14 -16.74
N HIS A 285 -20.09 -23.07 -15.78
CA HIS A 285 -20.97 -24.24 -15.67
C HIS A 285 -21.51 -24.41 -14.24
N PRO A 286 -22.50 -23.60 -13.79
CA PRO A 286 -23.00 -23.63 -12.42
C PRO A 286 -23.65 -24.97 -12.00
N ASP A 287 -24.11 -25.77 -12.96
CA ASP A 287 -24.64 -27.13 -12.70
C ASP A 287 -23.53 -28.19 -12.59
N SER A 288 -22.26 -27.83 -12.82
CA SER A 288 -21.12 -28.76 -12.77
C SER A 288 -20.73 -29.13 -11.36
N GLN A 289 -20.11 -30.31 -11.20
CA GLN A 289 -19.53 -30.71 -9.92
C GLN A 289 -18.46 -29.71 -9.44
N ASP A 290 -17.69 -29.13 -10.35
CA ASP A 290 -16.65 -28.14 -10.09
C ASP A 290 -17.22 -26.92 -9.35
N TYR A 291 -18.31 -26.36 -9.87
CA TYR A 291 -19.01 -25.25 -9.22
C TYR A 291 -19.58 -25.66 -7.85
N GLN A 292 -20.21 -26.83 -7.76
CA GLN A 292 -20.77 -27.31 -6.48
C GLN A 292 -19.69 -27.52 -5.41
N LEU A 293 -18.46 -27.88 -5.80
CA LEU A 293 -17.35 -27.98 -4.88
C LEU A 293 -16.82 -26.61 -4.43
N LEU A 294 -16.86 -25.57 -5.28
CA LEU A 294 -16.58 -24.21 -4.85
C LEU A 294 -17.57 -23.76 -3.77
N ILE A 295 -18.87 -24.03 -3.99
CA ILE A 295 -19.93 -23.76 -3.01
C ILE A 295 -19.70 -24.54 -1.71
N ARG A 296 -19.35 -25.83 -1.78
CA ARG A 296 -19.00 -26.64 -0.60
C ARG A 296 -17.90 -26.00 0.23
N ASP A 297 -16.82 -25.60 -0.41
CA ASP A 297 -15.66 -25.02 0.26
C ASP A 297 -16.02 -23.68 0.91
N MET A 298 -16.72 -22.80 0.17
CA MET A 298 -17.27 -21.56 0.71
C MET A 298 -18.18 -21.81 1.93
N ASP A 299 -19.09 -22.78 1.86
CA ASP A 299 -19.98 -23.11 2.98
C ASP A 299 -19.21 -23.61 4.21
N ALA A 300 -18.14 -24.40 4.02
CA ALA A 300 -17.28 -24.86 5.11
C ALA A 300 -16.54 -23.70 5.80
N ILE A 301 -16.09 -22.72 5.04
CA ILE A 301 -15.47 -21.50 5.56
C ILE A 301 -16.48 -20.58 6.25
N ALA A 302 -17.69 -20.45 5.69
CA ALA A 302 -18.76 -19.68 6.30
C ALA A 302 -19.15 -20.21 7.69
N VAL A 303 -19.05 -21.52 7.94
CA VAL A 303 -19.22 -22.09 9.29
C VAL A 303 -18.21 -21.48 10.27
N GLN A 304 -16.96 -21.29 9.87
CA GLN A 304 -15.92 -20.74 10.73
C GLN A 304 -16.13 -19.24 10.97
N LEU A 305 -16.42 -18.48 9.91
CA LEU A 305 -16.72 -17.04 10.02
C LEU A 305 -17.97 -16.77 10.87
N LYS A 306 -18.99 -17.65 10.80
CA LYS A 306 -20.17 -17.59 11.68
C LYS A 306 -19.84 -17.75 13.15
N ARG A 307 -18.80 -18.51 13.50
CA ARG A 307 -18.36 -18.63 14.90
C ARG A 307 -17.81 -17.30 15.41
N LEU A 308 -17.08 -16.56 14.57
CA LEU A 308 -16.60 -15.22 14.92
C LEU A 308 -17.77 -14.21 15.02
N GLN A 309 -18.74 -14.29 14.10
CA GLN A 309 -19.95 -13.46 14.19
C GLN A 309 -20.74 -13.71 15.48
N GLN A 310 -20.87 -14.97 15.92
CA GLN A 310 -21.56 -15.32 17.16
C GLN A 310 -20.87 -14.76 18.42
N GLU A 311 -19.57 -14.51 18.34
CA GLU A 311 -18.78 -13.87 19.39
C GLU A 311 -18.67 -12.33 19.20
N ASN A 312 -19.42 -11.76 18.26
CA ASN A 312 -19.40 -10.34 17.89
C ASN A 312 -17.98 -9.84 17.52
N ILE A 313 -17.27 -10.65 16.73
CA ILE A 313 -15.92 -10.34 16.25
C ILE A 313 -16.00 -9.91 14.79
N PRO A 314 -15.73 -8.63 14.48
CA PRO A 314 -15.61 -8.16 13.11
C PRO A 314 -14.29 -8.65 12.48
N VAL A 315 -14.31 -8.91 11.18
CA VAL A 315 -13.19 -9.50 10.45
C VAL A 315 -12.84 -8.66 9.24
N LEU A 316 -11.57 -8.24 9.16
CA LEU A 316 -10.98 -7.76 7.92
C LEU A 316 -10.76 -8.96 7.00
N TRP A 317 -11.74 -9.24 6.13
CA TRP A 317 -11.81 -10.44 5.30
C TRP A 317 -11.15 -10.22 3.95
N ARG A 318 -10.02 -10.88 3.71
CA ARG A 318 -9.18 -10.73 2.51
C ARG A 318 -9.09 -12.03 1.70
N PRO A 319 -10.18 -12.46 1.03
CA PRO A 319 -10.18 -13.65 0.21
C PRO A 319 -9.53 -13.41 -1.16
N LEU A 320 -9.15 -14.50 -1.82
CA LEU A 320 -8.64 -14.49 -3.20
C LEU A 320 -7.47 -13.51 -3.39
N HIS A 321 -6.60 -13.42 -2.39
CA HIS A 321 -5.48 -12.49 -2.38
C HIS A 321 -4.49 -12.77 -3.51
N GLU A 322 -3.74 -11.73 -3.91
CA GLU A 322 -2.73 -11.78 -4.98
C GLU A 322 -3.22 -12.37 -6.31
N ALA A 323 -4.52 -12.24 -6.62
CA ALA A 323 -5.14 -12.84 -7.80
C ALA A 323 -4.41 -12.44 -9.10
N GLU A 324 -3.97 -11.18 -9.21
CA GLU A 324 -3.29 -10.65 -10.40
C GLU A 324 -1.96 -11.34 -10.73
N GLY A 325 -1.32 -11.97 -9.73
CA GLY A 325 -0.08 -12.71 -9.88
C GLY A 325 -0.24 -14.03 -10.63
N GLY A 326 -1.44 -14.62 -10.61
CA GLY A 326 -1.75 -15.87 -11.30
C GLY A 326 -1.07 -17.13 -10.73
N TRP A 327 -0.24 -17.00 -9.69
CA TRP A 327 0.40 -18.14 -9.01
C TRP A 327 -0.56 -18.91 -8.11
N PHE A 328 -1.69 -18.33 -7.72
CA PHE A 328 -2.80 -19.04 -7.08
C PHE A 328 -3.89 -19.38 -8.08
N TRP A 329 -4.56 -20.53 -7.89
CA TRP A 329 -5.46 -21.09 -8.92
C TRP A 329 -6.66 -20.17 -9.22
N TRP A 330 -7.09 -19.34 -8.28
CA TRP A 330 -8.19 -18.38 -8.49
C TRP A 330 -7.81 -17.25 -9.46
N GLY A 331 -6.52 -16.97 -9.63
CA GLY A 331 -5.99 -16.02 -10.61
C GLY A 331 -5.51 -16.65 -11.92
N ALA A 332 -5.48 -17.98 -12.03
CA ALA A 332 -4.81 -18.68 -13.13
C ALA A 332 -5.44 -18.45 -14.52
N LYS A 333 -6.71 -18.03 -14.57
CA LYS A 333 -7.48 -17.85 -15.82
C LYS A 333 -7.76 -16.37 -16.13
N GLY A 334 -7.00 -15.47 -15.53
CA GLY A 334 -7.11 -14.03 -15.76
C GLY A 334 -8.22 -13.36 -14.94
N PRO A 335 -8.49 -12.07 -15.21
CA PRO A 335 -9.27 -11.22 -14.32
C PRO A 335 -10.77 -11.55 -14.24
N GLU A 336 -11.41 -11.95 -15.35
CA GLU A 336 -12.87 -12.14 -15.33
C GLU A 336 -13.31 -13.31 -14.44
N PRO A 337 -12.75 -14.53 -14.54
CA PRO A 337 -13.11 -15.62 -13.62
C PRO A 337 -12.83 -15.29 -12.15
N ALA A 338 -11.75 -14.56 -11.86
CA ALA A 338 -11.41 -14.13 -10.51
C ALA A 338 -12.46 -13.14 -9.94
N LYS A 339 -12.89 -12.15 -10.74
CA LYS A 339 -13.93 -11.20 -10.35
C LYS A 339 -15.28 -11.89 -10.16
N GLU A 340 -15.64 -12.82 -11.04
CA GLU A 340 -16.87 -13.61 -10.90
C GLU A 340 -16.85 -14.46 -9.63
N LEU A 341 -15.72 -15.10 -9.30
CA LEU A 341 -15.56 -15.87 -8.07
C LEU A 341 -15.64 -14.98 -6.82
N TYR A 342 -15.03 -13.78 -6.85
CA TYR A 342 -15.12 -12.82 -5.73
C TYR A 342 -16.57 -12.40 -5.46
N ARG A 343 -17.32 -12.06 -6.52
CA ARG A 343 -18.74 -11.69 -6.43
C ARG A 343 -19.60 -12.85 -5.95
N LEU A 344 -19.33 -14.06 -6.44
CA LEU A 344 -19.99 -15.28 -5.95
C LEU A 344 -19.74 -15.48 -4.45
N MET A 345 -18.50 -15.29 -3.98
CA MET A 345 -18.17 -15.40 -2.56
C MET A 345 -18.88 -14.33 -1.74
N TYR A 346 -18.91 -13.09 -2.22
CA TYR A 346 -19.69 -12.01 -1.58
C TYR A 346 -21.16 -12.40 -1.42
N ASP A 347 -21.81 -12.82 -2.51
CA ASP A 347 -23.21 -13.22 -2.47
C ASP A 347 -23.43 -14.44 -1.57
N ARG A 348 -22.50 -15.41 -1.58
CA ARG A 348 -22.62 -16.61 -0.76
C ARG A 348 -22.47 -16.28 0.72
N PHE A 349 -21.51 -15.42 1.09
CA PHE A 349 -21.20 -15.11 2.48
C PHE A 349 -22.16 -14.07 3.06
N THR A 350 -22.26 -12.92 2.42
CA THR A 350 -23.09 -11.80 2.88
C THR A 350 -24.58 -12.14 2.73
N ASN A 351 -25.03 -12.48 1.52
CA ASN A 351 -26.47 -12.59 1.23
C ASN A 351 -27.06 -13.96 1.63
N PHE A 352 -26.39 -15.06 1.31
CA PHE A 352 -26.92 -16.40 1.59
C PHE A 352 -26.64 -16.85 3.03
N HIS A 353 -25.42 -16.64 3.54
CA HIS A 353 -25.07 -17.04 4.90
C HIS A 353 -25.42 -15.99 5.96
N GLY A 354 -25.67 -14.74 5.57
CA GLY A 354 -25.96 -13.65 6.53
C GLY A 354 -24.73 -13.26 7.35
N LEU A 355 -23.54 -13.31 6.73
CA LEU A 355 -22.30 -12.89 7.37
C LEU A 355 -22.19 -11.37 7.35
N ASP A 356 -22.56 -10.74 8.45
CA ASP A 356 -22.62 -9.28 8.63
C ASP A 356 -21.39 -8.70 9.37
N ASN A 357 -20.48 -9.56 9.83
CA ASN A 357 -19.26 -9.18 10.54
C ASN A 357 -18.03 -9.03 9.61
N LEU A 358 -18.20 -9.13 8.29
CA LEU A 358 -17.09 -9.08 7.33
C LEU A 358 -16.91 -7.68 6.74
N ILE A 359 -15.68 -7.18 6.77
CA ILE A 359 -15.21 -6.01 6.04
C ILE A 359 -14.37 -6.52 4.87
N TRP A 360 -14.83 -6.34 3.64
CA TRP A 360 -14.27 -6.95 2.43
C TRP A 360 -13.02 -6.22 1.94
N VAL A 361 -11.89 -6.92 1.95
CA VAL A 361 -10.58 -6.40 1.55
C VAL A 361 -10.17 -7.00 0.20
N TRP A 362 -10.03 -6.18 -0.83
CA TRP A 362 -9.53 -6.59 -2.16
C TRP A 362 -8.02 -6.41 -2.25
N ASN A 363 -7.31 -7.34 -2.90
CA ASN A 363 -5.84 -7.35 -2.95
C ASN A 363 -5.31 -7.38 -4.39
N SER A 364 -5.29 -6.20 -5.04
CA SER A 364 -4.67 -5.97 -6.34
C SER A 364 -4.80 -4.48 -6.69
N GLU A 365 -3.73 -3.89 -7.22
CA GLU A 365 -3.69 -2.51 -7.70
C GLU A 365 -4.06 -2.38 -9.18
N ASN A 366 -4.24 -3.51 -9.88
CA ASN A 366 -4.56 -3.53 -11.30
C ASN A 366 -6.08 -3.41 -11.54
N ALA A 367 -6.47 -2.31 -12.20
CA ALA A 367 -7.86 -2.00 -12.54
C ALA A 367 -8.60 -3.13 -13.29
N ALA A 368 -7.91 -3.94 -14.10
CA ALA A 368 -8.53 -5.04 -14.83
C ALA A 368 -9.12 -6.12 -13.88
N TRP A 369 -8.53 -6.28 -12.70
CA TRP A 369 -8.88 -7.29 -11.71
C TRP A 369 -9.88 -6.79 -10.66
N TYR A 370 -10.15 -5.49 -10.61
CA TYR A 370 -11.02 -4.90 -9.60
C TYR A 370 -12.48 -5.40 -9.71
N PRO A 371 -13.06 -6.05 -8.67
CA PRO A 371 -14.39 -6.65 -8.74
C PRO A 371 -15.54 -5.62 -8.75
N GLY A 372 -15.28 -4.38 -8.35
CA GLY A 372 -16.21 -3.25 -8.37
C GLY A 372 -16.54 -2.71 -6.99
N ASP A 373 -16.91 -1.41 -6.93
CA ASP A 373 -17.05 -0.67 -5.67
C ASP A 373 -18.09 -1.24 -4.70
N GLN A 374 -19.13 -1.91 -5.22
CA GLN A 374 -20.22 -2.49 -4.43
C GLN A 374 -19.86 -3.80 -3.70
N TYR A 375 -18.64 -4.31 -3.89
CA TYR A 375 -18.19 -5.59 -3.30
C TYR A 375 -16.96 -5.43 -2.38
N VAL A 376 -16.37 -4.24 -2.32
CA VAL A 376 -15.07 -4.00 -1.67
C VAL A 376 -15.19 -2.83 -0.69
N ASP A 377 -14.82 -3.04 0.57
CA ASP A 377 -14.76 -1.98 1.58
C ASP A 377 -13.39 -1.28 1.59
N ILE A 378 -12.34 -2.08 1.50
CA ILE A 378 -10.94 -1.67 1.64
C ILE A 378 -10.13 -2.26 0.48
N ILE A 379 -9.20 -1.49 -0.07
CA ILE A 379 -8.28 -1.99 -1.10
C ILE A 379 -6.88 -2.18 -0.51
N SER A 380 -6.14 -3.14 -1.02
CA SER A 380 -4.87 -3.54 -0.44
C SER A 380 -3.90 -4.05 -1.48
N VAL A 381 -2.65 -4.21 -1.03
CA VAL A 381 -1.62 -4.90 -1.79
C VAL A 381 -0.63 -5.59 -0.85
N ASP A 382 0.01 -6.64 -1.35
CA ASP A 382 1.05 -7.39 -0.64
C ASP A 382 2.42 -7.02 -1.23
N SER A 383 3.41 -6.65 -0.39
CA SER A 383 4.69 -6.09 -0.87
C SER A 383 5.95 -6.69 -0.22
N TYR A 384 6.84 -7.19 -1.07
CA TYR A 384 8.11 -7.80 -0.66
C TYR A 384 9.31 -7.15 -1.39
N PRO A 385 9.69 -5.90 -1.05
CA PRO A 385 10.68 -5.10 -1.79
C PRO A 385 12.15 -5.53 -1.62
N GLY A 386 12.39 -6.71 -1.05
CA GLY A 386 13.73 -7.24 -0.73
C GLY A 386 14.19 -6.87 0.69
N ALA A 387 14.97 -7.74 1.31
CA ALA A 387 15.34 -7.62 2.73
C ALA A 387 16.01 -6.27 3.09
N GLY A 388 15.59 -5.69 4.22
CA GLY A 388 16.10 -4.40 4.71
C GLY A 388 15.66 -3.17 3.91
N ASN A 389 14.84 -3.34 2.86
CA ASN A 389 14.28 -2.22 2.11
C ASN A 389 13.04 -1.67 2.84
N TYR A 390 13.25 -0.71 3.74
CA TYR A 390 12.18 -0.07 4.53
C TYR A 390 11.51 1.12 3.82
N GLY A 391 11.55 1.16 2.48
CA GLY A 391 10.91 2.21 1.70
C GLY A 391 9.39 2.28 1.94
N PRO A 392 8.75 3.44 1.68
CA PRO A 392 7.33 3.67 2.01
C PRO A 392 6.34 2.95 1.10
N VAL A 393 6.82 2.27 0.05
CA VAL A 393 5.99 1.61 -0.98
C VAL A 393 4.98 2.59 -1.63
N SER A 394 5.35 3.87 -1.71
CA SER A 394 4.43 4.97 -2.05
C SER A 394 3.83 4.88 -3.45
N SER A 395 4.55 4.34 -4.44
CA SER A 395 4.03 4.19 -5.81
C SER A 395 2.80 3.29 -5.85
N ARG A 396 2.83 2.18 -5.10
CA ARG A 396 1.70 1.23 -5.04
C ARG A 396 0.53 1.80 -4.27
N TYR A 397 0.80 2.56 -3.20
CA TYR A 397 -0.23 3.32 -2.49
C TYR A 397 -0.97 4.29 -3.42
N GLU A 398 -0.25 5.07 -4.23
CA GLU A 398 -0.84 6.03 -5.18
C GLU A 398 -1.61 5.35 -6.31
N ASN A 399 -1.16 4.18 -6.79
CA ASN A 399 -1.90 3.36 -7.75
C ASN A 399 -3.26 2.92 -7.18
N LEU A 400 -3.27 2.41 -5.95
CA LEU A 400 -4.50 2.01 -5.26
C LEU A 400 -5.42 3.20 -5.04
N LYS A 401 -4.87 4.33 -4.56
CA LYS A 401 -5.61 5.57 -4.36
C LYS A 401 -6.28 6.06 -5.63
N THR A 402 -5.55 6.00 -6.75
CA THR A 402 -6.09 6.33 -8.08
C THR A 402 -7.19 5.36 -8.50
N LEU A 403 -6.98 4.05 -8.30
CA LEU A 403 -7.95 3.01 -8.66
C LEU A 403 -9.32 3.22 -7.97
N VAL A 404 -9.31 3.58 -6.68
CA VAL A 404 -10.55 3.77 -5.89
C VAL A 404 -10.97 5.24 -5.77
N ASN A 405 -10.35 6.14 -6.53
CA ASN A 405 -10.58 7.59 -6.47
C ASN A 405 -10.54 8.17 -5.03
N ASP A 406 -9.64 7.64 -4.19
CA ASP A 406 -9.50 8.03 -2.77
C ASP A 406 -10.77 7.86 -1.91
N GLN A 407 -11.67 6.96 -2.32
CA GLN A 407 -12.95 6.69 -1.63
C GLN A 407 -12.93 5.45 -0.72
N LYS A 408 -11.84 4.68 -0.72
CA LYS A 408 -11.70 3.46 0.09
C LYS A 408 -10.37 3.50 0.83
N ILE A 409 -10.37 2.94 2.04
CA ILE A 409 -9.16 2.78 2.86
C ILE A 409 -8.18 1.92 2.08
N ILE A 410 -6.88 2.21 2.20
CA ILE A 410 -5.80 1.47 1.55
C ILE A 410 -4.92 0.82 2.60
N ALA A 411 -4.62 -0.47 2.47
CA ALA A 411 -3.86 -1.23 3.45
C ALA A 411 -2.70 -2.03 2.82
N LEU A 412 -1.63 -2.24 3.61
CA LEU A 412 -0.50 -3.09 3.26
C LEU A 412 -0.71 -4.45 3.90
N THR A 413 -1.51 -5.31 3.27
CA THR A 413 -2.08 -6.49 3.92
C THR A 413 -1.12 -7.66 4.06
N GLU A 414 -0.01 -7.64 3.34
CA GLU A 414 1.20 -8.40 3.67
C GLU A 414 2.44 -7.58 3.34
N ASN A 415 3.48 -7.74 4.16
CA ASN A 415 4.80 -7.20 3.85
C ASN A 415 5.94 -8.10 4.32
N GLY A 416 7.07 -8.00 3.64
CA GLY A 416 8.36 -8.47 4.16
C GLY A 416 8.95 -7.43 5.13
N PRO A 417 9.91 -6.59 4.71
CA PRO A 417 10.33 -5.44 5.50
C PRO A 417 9.17 -4.50 5.82
N ILE A 418 9.12 -4.00 7.06
CA ILE A 418 8.13 -3.01 7.48
C ILE A 418 8.57 -1.62 6.98
N PRO A 419 7.71 -0.83 6.33
CA PRO A 419 8.05 0.52 5.92
C PRO A 419 8.47 1.39 7.11
N ASP A 420 9.48 2.24 6.91
CA ASP A 420 9.92 3.18 7.94
C ASP A 420 8.83 4.24 8.20
N PRO A 421 8.36 4.42 9.46
CA PRO A 421 7.27 5.34 9.77
C PRO A 421 7.60 6.81 9.48
N ASP A 422 8.88 7.20 9.49
CA ASP A 422 9.28 8.55 9.10
C ASP A 422 9.14 8.74 7.59
N LEU A 423 9.46 7.70 6.81
CA LEU A 423 9.31 7.72 5.35
C LEU A 423 7.83 7.66 4.95
N LEU A 424 7.00 6.91 5.66
CA LEU A 424 5.55 6.89 5.43
C LEU A 424 4.95 8.30 5.54
N GLN A 425 5.23 9.00 6.66
CA GLN A 425 4.78 10.37 6.87
C GLN A 425 5.37 11.34 5.84
N ALA A 426 6.67 11.22 5.54
CA ALA A 426 7.34 12.07 4.57
C ALA A 426 6.74 11.94 3.17
N TYR A 427 6.35 10.74 2.75
CA TYR A 427 5.83 10.46 1.41
C TYR A 427 4.30 10.50 1.33
N HIS A 428 3.60 10.72 2.44
CA HIS A 428 2.14 10.58 2.54
C HIS A 428 1.66 9.23 2.00
N ALA A 429 2.39 8.16 2.35
CA ALA A 429 2.00 6.80 2.07
C ALA A 429 1.14 6.31 3.23
N ASP A 430 -0.12 6.75 3.25
CA ASP A 430 -1.02 6.59 4.40
C ASP A 430 -1.65 5.20 4.47
N TRP A 431 -0.83 4.16 4.47
CA TRP A 431 -1.30 2.78 4.70
C TRP A 431 -2.02 2.68 6.04
N SER A 432 -3.24 2.13 6.05
CA SER A 432 -4.07 2.01 7.26
C SER A 432 -3.47 1.05 8.27
N TRP A 433 -2.95 -0.09 7.81
CA TRP A 433 -2.19 -1.03 8.62
C TRP A 433 -1.17 -1.76 7.74
N PHE A 434 -0.19 -2.37 8.40
CA PHE A 434 0.70 -3.36 7.78
C PHE A 434 0.49 -4.74 8.44
N VAL A 435 0.76 -5.84 7.73
CA VAL A 435 0.84 -7.19 8.33
C VAL A 435 2.12 -7.87 7.88
N THR A 436 3.11 -7.97 8.76
CA THR A 436 4.37 -8.62 8.39
C THR A 436 4.19 -10.14 8.29
N TRP A 437 4.70 -10.75 7.22
CA TRP A 437 4.60 -12.20 7.04
C TRP A 437 5.36 -12.96 8.13
N SER A 438 5.05 -14.25 8.24
CA SER A 438 5.54 -15.10 9.33
C SER A 438 6.99 -15.54 9.15
N GLY A 439 7.59 -16.07 10.22
CA GLY A 439 8.88 -16.76 10.14
C GLY A 439 10.04 -15.83 9.80
N GLU A 440 10.74 -16.07 8.69
CA GLU A 440 11.95 -15.33 8.34
C GLU A 440 11.70 -13.83 8.19
N PHE A 441 10.53 -13.43 7.66
CA PHE A 441 10.19 -12.01 7.47
C PHE A 441 10.18 -11.18 8.74
N ILE A 442 9.96 -11.79 9.91
CA ILE A 442 9.95 -11.09 11.20
C ILE A 442 11.09 -11.51 12.14
N ARG A 443 11.57 -12.76 12.07
CA ARG A 443 12.50 -13.33 13.07
C ARG A 443 13.97 -13.35 12.68
N ASP A 444 14.30 -13.26 11.39
CA ASP A 444 15.66 -13.54 10.92
C ASP A 444 16.66 -12.40 11.21
N GLY A 445 16.17 -11.18 11.46
CA GLY A 445 16.98 -9.98 11.63
C GLY A 445 17.57 -9.41 10.33
N ILE A 446 17.24 -10.01 9.17
CA ILE A 446 17.69 -9.65 7.82
C ILE A 446 16.58 -8.89 7.10
N GLN A 447 15.36 -9.42 7.10
CA GLN A 447 14.18 -8.78 6.50
C GLN A 447 13.82 -7.53 7.30
N ASN A 448 13.75 -7.68 8.62
CA ASN A 448 13.55 -6.62 9.59
C ASN A 448 14.59 -6.73 10.71
N SER A 449 15.55 -5.81 10.75
CA SER A 449 16.54 -5.79 11.83
C SER A 449 15.90 -5.44 13.18
N THR A 450 16.44 -5.93 14.30
CA THR A 450 15.93 -5.59 15.64
C THR A 450 15.92 -4.08 15.90
N GLN A 451 16.91 -3.34 15.38
CA GLN A 451 16.96 -1.88 15.48
C GLN A 451 15.77 -1.24 14.76
N HIS A 452 15.46 -1.71 13.55
CA HIS A 452 14.32 -1.23 12.78
C HIS A 452 12.99 -1.58 13.47
N LEU A 453 12.82 -2.82 13.91
CA LEU A 453 11.64 -3.23 14.67
C LEU A 453 11.44 -2.39 15.93
N THR A 454 12.52 -2.11 16.67
CA THR A 454 12.47 -1.23 17.84
C THR A 454 12.04 0.19 17.47
N LYS A 455 12.54 0.72 16.34
CA LYS A 455 12.12 2.04 15.84
C LYS A 455 10.63 2.05 15.51
N VAL A 456 10.16 1.08 14.72
CA VAL A 456 8.76 0.98 14.27
C VAL A 456 7.81 0.90 15.47
N TYR A 457 8.01 -0.06 16.37
CA TYR A 457 7.09 -0.32 17.48
C TYR A 457 7.15 0.70 18.63
N ASN A 458 8.08 1.67 18.58
CA ASN A 458 8.13 2.81 19.50
C ASN A 458 7.85 4.15 18.80
N SER A 459 7.46 4.13 17.53
CA SER A 459 7.09 5.33 16.79
C SER A 459 5.71 5.81 17.23
N PRO A 460 5.51 7.11 17.50
CA PRO A 460 4.17 7.65 17.79
C PRO A 460 3.21 7.57 16.58
N TYR A 461 3.72 7.30 15.38
CA TYR A 461 2.92 7.11 14.17
C TYR A 461 2.34 5.68 14.05
N VAL A 462 2.86 4.72 14.83
CA VAL A 462 2.51 3.30 14.72
C VAL A 462 1.70 2.88 15.94
N ILE A 463 0.43 2.53 15.73
CA ILE A 463 -0.46 2.10 16.82
C ILE A 463 -0.21 0.62 17.15
N THR A 464 0.12 0.34 18.41
CA THR A 464 0.24 -1.01 18.98
C THR A 464 -1.01 -1.43 19.77
N LEU A 465 -1.11 -2.71 20.16
CA LEU A 465 -2.29 -3.23 20.87
C LEU A 465 -2.66 -2.42 22.13
N ASP A 466 -1.66 -1.98 22.89
CA ASP A 466 -1.84 -1.20 24.12
C ASP A 466 -2.32 0.25 23.89
N GLU A 467 -2.32 0.70 22.65
CA GLU A 467 -2.72 2.04 22.23
C GLU A 467 -4.09 2.03 21.52
N LEU A 468 -4.65 0.85 21.24
CA LEU A 468 -6.01 0.73 20.72
C LEU A 468 -7.02 1.24 21.77
N PRO A 469 -7.99 2.09 21.37
CA PRO A 469 -9.10 2.44 22.22
C PRO A 469 -10.08 1.26 22.35
N ASP A 470 -11.18 1.44 23.11
CA ASP A 470 -12.32 0.53 23.05
C ASP A 470 -13.10 0.75 21.74
N TRP A 471 -12.41 0.51 20.62
CA TRP A 471 -12.89 0.81 19.27
C TRP A 471 -14.18 0.09 18.92
N LYS A 472 -14.54 -0.98 19.65
CA LYS A 472 -15.76 -1.76 19.43
C LYS A 472 -17.01 -1.08 20.03
N ASN A 473 -16.84 -0.20 21.01
CA ASN A 473 -17.94 0.47 21.71
C ASN A 473 -17.96 2.00 21.49
N ASP A 474 -16.83 2.60 21.11
CA ASP A 474 -16.66 4.06 21.09
C ASP A 474 -16.82 4.72 19.70
N TYR A 475 -16.89 3.94 18.62
CA TYR A 475 -16.93 4.40 17.21
C TYR A 475 -18.15 3.86 16.46
#